data_AF-A0A539EDI1-F1
#
_entry.id   AF-A0A539EDI1-F1
#
_cell.length_a   1.000
_cell.length_b   1.000
_cell.length_c   1.000
_cell.angle_alpha   90.00
_cell.angle_beta   90.00
_cell.angle_gamma   90.00
#
_symmetry.space_group_name_H-M   'P 1'
#
loop_
_entity.id
_entity.type
_entity.pdbx_description
1 polymer ?
#
loop_
_entity_poly.entity_id
_entity_poly.type
_entity_poly.pdbx_seq_one_letter_code
_entity_poly.pdbx_strand_id
1 'polypeptide(L)'
;RCWSCGYGVEPKDRYCRWCGQGQGDYVPWRYTRGGILASALFFMGPFALILVRRSPLLSTQEKWVWAAVILAATAYAASRLYQALLIMKSVFGMYSGML
;
A
#
# COMPACT_ATOMS: atom_id res chain seq x y z
N ARG A 1 16.00 -18.39 -6.97
CA ARG A 1 16.55 -17.02 -6.90
C ARG A 1 15.74 -16.22 -5.90
N CYS A 2 16.36 -15.31 -5.14
CA CYS A 2 15.68 -14.43 -4.20
C CYS A 2 14.74 -13.49 -4.94
N TRP A 3 13.49 -13.37 -4.49
CA TRP A 3 12.52 -12.45 -5.10
C TRP A 3 12.88 -10.96 -4.96
N SER A 4 13.71 -10.60 -3.98
CA SER A 4 14.07 -9.20 -3.70
C SER A 4 15.36 -8.77 -4.39
N CYS A 5 16.45 -9.53 -4.24
CA CYS A 5 17.78 -9.16 -4.76
C CYS A 5 18.24 -10.00 -5.96
N GLY A 6 17.48 -11.01 -6.37
CA GLY A 6 17.80 -11.86 -7.53
C GLY A 6 18.91 -12.90 -7.32
N TYR A 7 19.64 -12.86 -6.20
CA TYR A 7 20.72 -13.82 -5.90
C TYR A 7 20.24 -15.27 -5.83
N GLY A 8 21.15 -16.22 -6.04
CA GLY A 8 20.91 -17.63 -5.79
C GLY A 8 20.51 -17.85 -4.33
N VAL A 9 19.42 -18.59 -4.10
CA VAL A 9 19.00 -19.03 -2.77
C VAL A 9 18.82 -20.53 -2.84
N GLU A 10 19.42 -21.23 -1.90
CA GLU A 10 19.33 -22.67 -1.80
C GLU A 10 17.92 -23.09 -1.36
N PRO A 11 17.33 -24.18 -1.88
CA PRO A 11 15.93 -24.53 -1.58
C PRO A 11 15.61 -24.72 -0.09
N LYS A 12 16.63 -25.02 0.73
CA LYS A 12 16.50 -25.18 2.20
C LYS A 12 16.59 -23.86 2.96
N ASP A 13 17.06 -22.78 2.32
CA ASP A 13 17.24 -21.48 2.97
C ASP A 13 15.89 -20.75 3.05
N ARG A 14 15.41 -20.53 4.28
CA ARG A 14 14.19 -19.74 4.55
C ARG A 14 14.39 -18.23 4.34
N TYR A 15 15.63 -17.77 4.42
CA TYR A 15 16.02 -16.37 4.29
C TYR A 15 17.17 -16.25 3.31
N CYS A 16 17.17 -15.18 2.51
CA CYS A 16 18.30 -14.88 1.63
C CYS A 16 19.49 -14.39 2.47
N ARG A 17 20.64 -15.08 2.37
CA ARG A 17 21.87 -14.73 3.09
C ARG A 17 22.44 -13.34 2.71
N TRP A 18 22.10 -12.85 1.52
CA TRP A 18 22.58 -11.56 1.01
C TRP A 18 21.75 -10.37 1.49
N CYS A 19 20.42 -10.44 1.38
CA CYS A 19 19.53 -9.30 1.68
C CYS A 19 18.66 -9.49 2.93
N GLY A 20 18.76 -10.65 3.59
CA GLY A 20 17.99 -10.99 4.79
C GLY A 20 16.48 -11.21 4.56
N GLN A 21 15.99 -11.12 3.31
CA GLN A 21 14.55 -11.26 3.04
C GLN A 21 14.12 -12.73 3.13
N GLY A 22 13.02 -12.98 3.83
CA GLY A 22 12.39 -14.29 3.89
C GLY A 22 11.83 -14.74 2.54
N GLN A 23 11.83 -16.05 2.30
CA GLN A 23 11.43 -16.71 1.06
C GLN A 23 10.22 -17.61 1.29
N GLY A 24 9.40 -17.80 0.25
CA GLY A 24 8.19 -18.65 0.32
C GLY A 24 7.24 -18.20 1.44
N ASP A 25 6.99 -19.10 2.39
CA ASP A 25 6.10 -18.85 3.53
C ASP A 25 6.70 -17.90 4.60
N TYR A 26 8.00 -17.63 4.53
CA TYR A 26 8.70 -16.74 5.48
C TYR A 26 8.77 -15.29 5.00
N VAL A 27 8.04 -14.93 3.95
CA VAL A 27 7.99 -13.57 3.42
C VAL A 27 7.47 -12.61 4.51
N PRO A 28 8.09 -11.43 4.70
CA PRO A 28 7.67 -10.49 5.74
C PRO A 28 6.19 -10.11 5.62
N TRP A 29 5.51 -9.98 6.77
CA TRP A 29 4.07 -9.72 6.85
C TRP A 29 3.62 -8.53 5.98
N ARG A 30 4.43 -7.47 5.86
CA ARG A 30 4.16 -6.28 5.03
C ARG A 30 4.00 -6.56 3.53
N TYR A 31 4.46 -7.72 3.04
CA TYR A 31 4.29 -8.15 1.64
C TYR A 31 3.16 -9.18 1.48
N THR A 32 2.54 -9.62 2.57
CA THR A 32 1.33 -10.45 2.53
C THR A 32 0.12 -9.62 2.13
N ARG A 33 -0.93 -10.28 1.64
CA ARG A 33 -2.20 -9.62 1.27
C ARG A 33 -2.76 -8.75 2.41
N GLY A 34 -2.75 -9.29 3.65
CA GLY A 34 -3.20 -8.56 4.83
C GLY A 34 -2.31 -7.37 5.20
N GLY A 35 -0.99 -7.54 5.14
CA GLY A 35 -0.06 -6.45 5.45
C GLY A 35 -0.09 -5.31 4.42
N ILE A 36 -0.29 -5.63 3.15
CA ILE A 36 -0.49 -4.65 2.08
C ILE A 36 -1.77 -3.85 2.33
N LEU A 37 -2.89 -4.53 2.65
CA LEU A 37 -4.16 -3.87 2.96
C LEU A 37 -4.03 -2.93 4.16
N ALA A 38 -3.42 -3.40 5.25
CA ALA A 38 -3.18 -2.59 6.43
C ALA A 38 -2.29 -1.36 6.11
N SER A 39 -1.24 -1.55 5.30
CA SER A 39 -0.36 -0.46 4.88
C SER A 39 -1.09 0.57 4.01
N ALA A 40 -1.94 0.10 3.10
CA ALA A 40 -2.74 0.96 2.23
C ALA A 40 -3.77 1.78 3.01
N LEU A 41 -4.46 1.17 3.99
CA LEU A 41 -5.52 1.84 4.73
C LEU A 41 -5.00 2.82 5.80
N PHE A 42 -3.94 2.44 6.53
CA PHE A 42 -3.56 3.18 7.75
C PHE A 42 -2.33 4.06 7.63
N PHE A 43 -1.39 3.74 6.73
CA PHE A 43 -0.07 4.38 6.75
C PHE A 43 0.29 5.12 5.47
N MET A 44 0.08 4.47 4.32
CA MET A 44 0.71 4.89 3.08
C MET A 44 -0.26 5.24 1.96
N GLY A 45 -1.56 4.91 2.08
CA GLY A 45 -2.54 5.21 1.03
C GLY A 45 -2.06 4.70 -0.34
N PRO A 46 -1.93 5.57 -1.35
CA PRO A 46 -1.48 5.19 -2.68
C PRO A 46 -0.02 4.70 -2.70
N PHE A 47 0.82 5.10 -1.74
CA PHE A 47 2.22 4.67 -1.69
C PHE A 47 2.39 3.19 -1.33
N ALA A 48 1.34 2.52 -0.83
CA ALA A 48 1.33 1.07 -0.63
C ALA A 48 1.42 0.27 -1.95
N LEU A 49 1.17 0.91 -3.10
CA LEU A 49 1.38 0.32 -4.43
C LEU A 49 2.79 -0.25 -4.64
N ILE A 50 3.80 0.35 -4.01
CA ILE A 50 5.19 -0.13 -4.08
C ILE A 50 5.30 -1.53 -3.48
N LEU A 51 4.57 -1.80 -2.39
CA LEU A 51 4.53 -3.11 -1.73
C LEU A 51 3.81 -4.15 -2.60
N VAL A 52 2.71 -3.76 -3.25
CA VAL A 52 1.98 -4.62 -4.20
C VAL A 52 2.88 -5.06 -5.34
N ARG A 53 3.59 -4.11 -5.96
CA ARG A 53 4.47 -4.41 -7.11
C ARG A 53 5.60 -5.36 -6.72
N ARG A 54 6.20 -5.15 -5.54
CA ARG A 54 7.33 -5.94 -5.04
C ARG A 54 6.93 -7.27 -4.40
N SER A 55 5.67 -7.48 -4.05
CA SER A 55 5.25 -8.72 -3.39
C SER A 55 5.48 -9.94 -4.30
N PRO A 56 6.13 -11.00 -3.80
CA PRO A 56 6.27 -12.28 -4.50
C PRO A 56 5.02 -13.16 -4.37
N LEU A 57 4.12 -12.84 -3.44
CA LEU A 57 2.93 -13.64 -3.14
C LEU A 57 1.74 -13.32 -4.07
N LEU A 58 1.83 -12.24 -4.83
CA LEU A 58 0.79 -11.79 -5.75
C LEU A 58 1.18 -12.15 -7.19
N SER A 59 0.26 -12.79 -7.90
CA SER A 59 0.33 -12.95 -9.35
C SER A 59 0.25 -11.59 -10.05
N THR A 60 0.66 -11.53 -11.32
CA THR A 60 0.61 -10.29 -12.11
C THR A 60 -0.81 -9.72 -12.21
N GLN A 61 -1.83 -10.57 -12.34
CA GLN A 61 -3.22 -10.14 -12.37
C GLN A 61 -3.67 -9.58 -11.02
N GLU A 62 -3.35 -10.27 -9.92
CA GLU A 62 -3.70 -9.77 -8.58
C GLU A 62 -3.04 -8.42 -8.29
N LYS A 63 -1.81 -8.18 -8.76
CA LYS A 63 -1.15 -6.88 -8.62
C LYS A 63 -1.95 -5.74 -9.25
N TRP A 64 -2.52 -5.96 -10.43
CA TRP A 64 -3.37 -4.97 -11.09
C TRP A 64 -4.68 -4.75 -10.35
N VAL A 65 -5.33 -5.83 -9.89
CA VAL A 65 -6.57 -5.73 -9.09
C VAL A 65 -6.32 -4.92 -7.81
N TRP A 66 -5.26 -5.26 -7.07
CA TRP A 66 -4.88 -4.52 -5.86
C TRP A 66 -4.55 -3.06 -6.15
N ALA A 67 -3.87 -2.79 -7.27
CA ALA A 67 -3.55 -1.43 -7.64
C ALA A 67 -4.81 -0.60 -7.92
N ALA A 68 -5.76 -1.17 -8.67
CA ALA A 68 -7.04 -0.52 -8.97
C ALA A 68 -7.83 -0.25 -7.68
N VAL A 69 -7.91 -1.22 -6.77
CA VAL A 69 -8.61 -1.07 -5.49
C VAL A 69 -8.00 0.02 -4.62
N ILE A 70 -6.66 0.04 -4.47
CA ILE A 70 -5.97 1.05 -3.66
C ILE A 70 -6.17 2.44 -4.26
N LEU A 71 -6.10 2.59 -5.58
CA LEU A 71 -6.32 3.86 -6.26
C LEU A 71 -7.76 4.35 -6.09
N ALA A 72 -8.76 3.48 -6.29
CA ALA A 72 -10.16 3.82 -6.13
C ALA A 72 -10.48 4.23 -4.69
N ALA A 73 -10.00 3.46 -3.70
CA ALA A 73 -10.16 3.78 -2.28
C ALA A 73 -9.51 5.13 -1.92
N THR A 74 -8.30 5.37 -2.42
CA THR A 74 -7.58 6.63 -2.20
C THR A 74 -8.33 7.82 -2.80
N ALA A 75 -8.79 7.70 -4.06
CA ALA A 75 -9.55 8.75 -4.73
C ALA A 75 -10.87 9.05 -4.01
N TYR A 76 -11.57 8.00 -3.55
CA TYR A 76 -12.78 8.16 -2.75
C TYR A 76 -12.50 8.92 -1.45
N ALA A 77 -11.50 8.50 -0.66
CA ALA A 77 -11.12 9.17 0.57
C ALA A 77 -10.73 10.65 0.32
N ALA A 78 -9.94 10.92 -0.71
CA ALA A 78 -9.53 12.26 -1.09
C ALA A 78 -10.73 13.15 -1.47
N SER A 79 -11.70 12.62 -2.22
CA SER A 79 -12.91 13.37 -2.59
C SER A 79 -13.77 13.72 -1.37
N ARG A 80 -13.92 12.81 -0.40
CA ARG A 80 -14.64 13.06 0.85
C ARG A 80 -13.92 14.11 1.71
N LEU A 81 -12.60 14.01 1.80
CA LEU A 81 -11.80 15.00 2.52
C LEU A 81 -11.92 16.38 1.87
N TYR A 82 -11.85 16.45 0.54
CA TYR A 82 -12.02 17.70 -0.21
C TYR A 82 -13.40 18.33 0.01
N GLN A 83 -14.48 17.53 -0.04
CA GLN A 83 -15.83 18.00 0.28
C GLN A 83 -15.92 18.54 1.71
N ALA A 84 -15.34 17.83 2.69
CA ALA A 84 -15.32 18.28 4.08
C ALA A 84 -14.56 19.61 4.24
N LEU A 85 -13.42 19.77 3.56
CA LEU A 85 -12.66 21.02 3.56
C LEU A 85 -13.43 22.17 2.92
N LEU A 86 -14.15 21.94 1.82
CA LEU A 86 -14.99 22.95 1.19
C LEU A 86 -16.14 23.40 2.10
N ILE A 87 -16.78 22.46 2.79
CA ILE A 87 -17.84 22.76 3.76
C ILE A 87 -17.27 23.56 4.93
N MET A 88 -16.11 23.18 5.47
CA MET A 88 -15.47 23.99 6.52
C MET A 88 -15.15 25.39 6.02
N LYS A 89 -14.60 25.53 4.81
CA LYS A 89 -14.26 26.83 4.22
C LYS A 89 -15.50 27.72 4.04
N SER A 90 -16.64 27.16 3.61
CA SER A 90 -17.88 27.94 3.47
C SER A 90 -18.44 28.38 4.83
N VAL A 91 -18.38 27.51 5.85
CA VAL A 91 -18.80 27.84 7.21
C VAL A 91 -17.91 28.91 7.86
N PHE A 92 -16.58 28.75 7.79
CA PHE A 92 -15.63 29.73 8.34
C PHE A 92 -15.63 31.06 7.56
N GLY A 93 -15.81 31.01 6.24
CA GLY A 93 -15.97 32.20 5.41
C GLY A 93 -17.22 33.01 5.77
N MET A 94 -18.35 32.34 6.06
CA MET A 94 -19.55 33.00 6.58
C MET A 94 -19.29 33.66 7.94
N TYR A 95 -18.53 33.02 8.83
CA TYR A 95 -18.21 33.58 10.15
C TYR A 95 -17.36 34.86 10.08
N SER A 96 -16.45 34.96 9.10
CA SER A 96 -15.58 36.13 8.94
C SER A 96 -16.27 37.35 8.34
N GLY A 97 -17.44 37.19 7.71
CA GLY A 97 -18.23 38.28 7.13
C GLY A 97 -19.31 38.87 8.05
N MET A 98 -19.49 38.30 9.25
CA MET A 98 -20.46 38.75 10.26
C MET A 98 -19.85 39.61 11.38
N LEU A 99 -18.53 39.80 11.37
CA LEU A 99 -17.79 40.73 12.24
C LEU A 99 -17.49 42.03 11.47
#